data_AF-A0A931T6P3-F1
#
_entry.id   AF-A0A931T6P3-F1
#
_cell.length_a   1.000
_cell.length_b   1.000
_cell.length_c   1.000
_cell.angle_alpha   90.00
_cell.angle_beta   90.00
_cell.angle_gamma   90.00
#
_symmetry.space_group_name_H-M   'P 1'
#
loop_
_entity.id
_entity.type
_entity.pdbx_description
1 polymer ?
#
loop_
_entity_poly.entity_id
_entity_poly.type
_entity_poly.pdbx_seq_one_letter_code
_entity_poly.pdbx_strand_id
1 'polypeptide(L)'
;MKEVNLKGTPINGLVEFVMKELTPQQYQDVLAKIPPEQQKYFSGHMLAHELVPVSIVNKFTEYSADVKKEPLKLFARRAGRHGAEIGLKTVYKFILLVLSIDAVLRKAPLMWTRVYDGGVINVESGVGKATISVTEFPSHPAVCGRITGWFEVIGERAGAKDMRLVHDSCAAEGGKVCRWSFSWKP
;
A
#
# COMPACT_ATOMS: atom_id res chain seq x y z
N MET A 1 5.51 2.30 19.98
CA MET A 1 5.99 1.68 18.72
C MET A 1 6.77 2.74 17.96
N LYS A 2 7.88 2.38 17.31
CA LYS A 2 8.70 3.32 16.54
C LYS A 2 7.93 3.81 15.30
N GLU A 3 8.08 5.07 14.92
CA GLU A 3 7.54 5.58 13.65
C GLU A 3 8.16 4.81 12.49
N VAL A 4 7.33 4.43 11.52
CA VAL A 4 7.76 3.81 10.26
C VAL A 4 7.49 4.82 9.15
N ASN A 5 8.42 4.93 8.22
CA ASN A 5 8.33 5.83 7.07
C ASN A 5 8.09 5.06 5.79
N LEU A 6 7.38 5.72 4.88
CA LEU A 6 7.13 5.30 3.50
C LEU A 6 8.07 6.08 2.58
N LYS A 7 8.66 5.40 1.60
CA LYS A 7 9.51 6.05 0.59
C LYS A 7 8.69 6.86 -0.40
N GLY A 8 9.32 7.88 -1.02
CA GLY A 8 8.65 8.85 -1.90
C GLY A 8 7.90 8.26 -3.10
N THR A 9 8.39 7.18 -3.71
CA THR A 9 7.75 6.61 -4.93
C THR A 9 6.28 6.21 -4.71
N PRO A 10 5.92 5.40 -3.69
CA PRO A 10 4.53 5.13 -3.32
C PRO A 10 3.67 6.38 -3.05
N ILE A 11 4.28 7.46 -2.54
CA ILE A 11 3.57 8.70 -2.20
C ILE A 11 3.16 9.44 -3.47
N ASN A 12 4.05 9.52 -4.46
CA ASN A 12 3.72 10.12 -5.75
C ASN A 12 2.54 9.38 -6.41
N GLY A 13 2.53 8.05 -6.36
CA GLY A 13 1.40 7.25 -6.87
C GLY A 13 0.09 7.50 -6.11
N LEU A 14 0.16 7.76 -4.80
CA LEU A 14 -1.00 8.14 -4.00
C LEU A 14 -1.50 9.55 -4.35
N VAL A 15 -0.60 10.52 -4.48
CA VAL A 15 -0.95 11.89 -4.89
C VAL A 15 -1.61 11.89 -6.27
N GLU A 16 -1.01 11.19 -7.23
CA GLU A 16 -1.58 11.04 -8.58
C GLU A 16 -2.97 10.41 -8.54
N PHE A 17 -3.19 9.37 -7.74
CA PHE A 17 -4.50 8.77 -7.54
C PHE A 17 -5.51 9.78 -6.98
N VAL A 18 -5.16 10.46 -5.89
CA VAL A 18 -6.06 11.40 -5.21
C VAL A 18 -6.42 12.58 -6.13
N MET A 19 -5.46 13.13 -6.88
CA MET A 19 -5.71 14.19 -7.86
C MET A 19 -6.61 13.76 -9.02
N LYS A 20 -6.64 12.46 -9.38
CA LYS A 20 -7.57 11.92 -10.37
C LYS A 20 -8.98 11.71 -9.79
N GLU A 21 -9.07 11.37 -8.51
CA GLU A 21 -10.35 11.06 -7.85
C GLU A 21 -11.08 12.29 -7.31
N LEU A 22 -10.34 13.34 -6.95
CA LEU A 22 -10.85 14.56 -6.35
C LEU A 22 -10.85 15.71 -7.35
N THR A 23 -11.79 16.65 -7.18
CA THR A 23 -11.68 17.95 -7.86
C THR A 23 -10.52 18.76 -7.30
N PRO A 24 -10.02 19.80 -8.01
CA PRO A 24 -8.97 20.67 -7.50
C PRO A 24 -9.33 21.30 -6.14
N GLN A 25 -10.58 21.72 -5.96
CA GLN A 25 -11.03 22.29 -4.68
C GLN A 25 -11.01 21.24 -3.56
N GLN A 26 -11.54 20.05 -3.81
CA GLN A 26 -11.50 18.95 -2.84
C GLN A 26 -10.07 18.58 -2.44
N TYR A 27 -9.12 18.61 -3.38
CA TYR A 27 -7.71 18.39 -3.09
C TYR A 27 -7.15 19.47 -2.15
N GLN A 28 -7.46 20.74 -2.40
CA GLN A 28 -7.06 21.83 -1.51
C GLN A 28 -7.69 21.70 -0.12
N ASP A 29 -8.96 21.30 -0.03
CA ASP A 29 -9.64 21.06 1.25
C ASP A 29 -8.95 19.93 2.05
N VAL A 30 -8.45 18.90 1.37
CA VAL A 30 -7.64 17.84 1.99
C VAL A 30 -6.31 18.40 2.51
N LEU A 31 -5.58 19.17 1.69
CA LEU A 31 -4.31 19.75 2.10
C LEU A 31 -4.47 20.73 3.27
N ALA A 32 -5.55 21.50 3.31
CA ALA A 32 -5.84 22.43 4.40
C ALA A 32 -6.03 21.74 5.76
N LYS A 33 -6.43 20.46 5.78
CA LYS A 33 -6.51 19.63 7.00
C LYS A 33 -5.14 19.10 7.46
N ILE A 34 -4.11 19.26 6.65
CA ILE A 34 -2.74 18.81 6.94
C ILE A 34 -1.91 20.01 7.41
N PRO A 35 -1.09 19.86 8.47
CA PRO A 35 -0.21 20.92 8.92
C PRO A 35 0.67 21.47 7.79
N PRO A 36 0.83 22.81 7.65
CA PRO A 36 1.51 23.42 6.51
C PRO A 36 2.91 22.85 6.24
N GLU A 37 3.66 22.52 7.27
CA GLU A 37 5.01 21.95 7.17
C GLU A 37 5.04 20.53 6.58
N GLN A 38 3.90 19.83 6.60
CA GLN A 38 3.72 18.46 6.10
C GLN A 38 3.08 18.41 4.72
N GLN A 39 2.43 19.49 4.26
CA GLN A 39 1.77 19.54 2.95
C GLN A 39 2.74 19.30 1.79
N LYS A 40 4.02 19.69 1.96
CA LYS A 40 5.09 19.48 0.97
C LYS A 40 5.24 18.02 0.50
N TYR A 41 4.89 17.05 1.36
CA TYR A 41 4.96 15.62 1.04
C TYR A 41 3.95 15.20 -0.03
N PHE A 42 2.91 16.01 -0.24
CA PHE A 42 1.81 15.76 -1.16
C PHE A 42 1.88 16.67 -2.40
N SER A 43 3.08 17.14 -2.76
CA SER A 43 3.32 17.90 -3.98
C SER A 43 3.37 17.04 -5.25
N GLY A 44 3.52 15.71 -5.11
CA GLY A 44 3.62 14.77 -6.24
C GLY A 44 5.02 14.63 -6.85
N HIS A 45 6.04 15.28 -6.26
CA HIS A 45 7.41 15.30 -6.76
C HIS A 45 8.44 14.74 -5.78
N MET A 46 8.02 13.83 -4.89
CA MET A 46 8.92 13.22 -3.92
C MET A 46 10.00 12.37 -4.60
N LEU A 47 11.25 12.54 -4.19
CA LEU A 47 12.36 11.69 -4.61
C LEU A 47 12.24 10.29 -3.99
N ALA A 48 12.77 9.28 -4.66
CA ALA A 48 12.61 7.88 -4.24
C ALA A 48 13.22 7.56 -2.86
N HIS A 49 14.22 8.33 -2.40
CA HIS A 49 14.88 8.14 -1.11
C HIS A 49 14.28 8.99 0.01
N GLU A 50 13.40 9.94 -0.31
CA GLU A 50 12.73 10.74 0.72
C GLU A 50 11.77 9.86 1.51
N LEU A 51 11.69 10.14 2.81
CA LEU A 51 10.94 9.38 3.80
C LEU A 51 9.82 10.24 4.37
N VAL A 52 8.62 9.67 4.42
CA VAL A 52 7.45 10.32 5.01
C VAL A 52 6.83 9.40 6.05
N PRO A 53 6.58 9.89 7.27
CA PRO A 53 5.91 9.12 8.32
C PRO A 53 4.61 8.49 7.82
N VAL A 54 4.44 7.18 8.01
CA VAL A 54 3.25 6.43 7.57
C VAL A 54 1.98 7.02 8.20
N SER A 55 2.07 7.53 9.43
CA SER A 55 0.99 8.23 10.13
C SER A 55 0.47 9.46 9.36
N ILE A 56 1.35 10.25 8.75
CA ILE A 56 0.98 11.42 7.94
C ILE A 56 0.31 10.96 6.63
N VAL A 57 0.86 9.91 5.99
CA VAL A 57 0.27 9.36 4.76
C VAL A 57 -1.11 8.74 5.01
N ASN A 58 -1.32 8.17 6.20
CA ASN A 58 -2.62 7.66 6.63
C ASN A 58 -3.63 8.80 6.74
N LYS A 59 -3.30 9.88 7.43
CA LYS A 59 -4.18 11.07 7.54
C LYS A 59 -4.57 11.64 6.18
N PHE A 60 -3.61 11.77 5.26
CA PHE A 60 -3.92 12.22 3.89
C PHE A 60 -4.92 11.30 3.21
N THR A 61 -4.73 9.98 3.30
CA THR A 61 -5.67 8.99 2.73
C THR A 61 -7.06 9.09 3.38
N GLU A 62 -7.13 9.28 4.70
CA GLU A 62 -8.38 9.44 5.44
C GLU A 62 -9.14 10.69 5.01
N TYR A 63 -8.45 11.82 4.96
CA TYR A 63 -9.06 13.09 4.56
C TYR A 63 -9.53 13.05 3.10
N SER A 64 -8.76 12.42 2.20
CA SER A 64 -9.19 12.21 0.82
C SER A 64 -10.45 11.35 0.73
N ALA A 65 -10.52 10.24 1.49
CA ALA A 65 -11.70 9.38 1.52
C ALA A 65 -12.93 10.11 2.09
N ASP A 66 -12.77 10.87 3.17
CA ASP A 66 -13.83 11.68 3.77
C ASP A 66 -14.37 12.75 2.80
N VAL A 67 -13.47 13.48 2.13
CA VAL A 67 -13.88 14.49 1.14
C VAL A 67 -14.55 13.85 -0.08
N LYS A 68 -14.07 12.69 -0.52
CA LYS A 68 -14.70 11.88 -1.58
C LYS A 68 -16.04 11.27 -1.15
N LYS A 69 -16.32 11.20 0.15
CA LYS A 69 -17.46 10.49 0.76
C LYS A 69 -17.46 9.00 0.43
N GLU A 70 -16.27 8.39 0.43
CA GLU A 70 -16.06 6.96 0.19
C GLU A 70 -15.56 6.27 1.48
N PRO A 71 -16.00 5.03 1.78
CA PRO A 71 -15.45 4.28 2.90
C PRO A 71 -13.93 4.12 2.81
N LEU A 72 -13.22 4.48 3.88
CA LEU A 72 -11.75 4.52 3.93
C LEU A 72 -11.08 3.25 3.39
N LYS A 73 -11.55 2.06 3.82
CA LYS A 73 -10.94 0.79 3.39
C LYS A 73 -11.05 0.58 1.87
N LEU A 74 -12.16 0.98 1.26
CA LEU A 74 -12.37 0.87 -0.18
C LEU A 74 -11.49 1.86 -0.95
N PHE A 75 -11.51 3.12 -0.53
CA PHE A 75 -10.68 4.17 -1.13
C PHE A 75 -9.19 3.82 -1.06
N ALA A 76 -8.72 3.41 0.13
CA ALA A 76 -7.34 3.01 0.35
C ALA A 76 -6.93 1.80 -0.50
N ARG A 77 -7.81 0.80 -0.65
CA ARG A 77 -7.55 -0.37 -1.51
C ARG A 77 -7.41 0.04 -2.97
N ARG A 78 -8.28 0.90 -3.49
CA ARG A 78 -8.16 1.44 -4.85
C ARG A 78 -6.88 2.25 -5.04
N ALA A 79 -6.52 3.09 -4.07
CA ALA A 79 -5.28 3.84 -4.08
C ALA A 79 -4.05 2.92 -4.12
N GLY A 80 -4.06 1.84 -3.33
CA GLY A 80 -3.03 0.80 -3.33
C GLY A 80 -2.88 0.12 -4.69
N ARG A 81 -3.99 -0.27 -5.30
CA ARG A 81 -4.00 -0.85 -6.66
C ARG A 81 -3.41 0.13 -7.69
N HIS A 82 -3.82 1.40 -7.63
CA HIS A 82 -3.31 2.44 -8.53
C HIS A 82 -1.79 2.63 -8.37
N GLY A 83 -1.32 2.74 -7.13
CA GLY A 83 0.10 2.85 -6.82
C GLY A 83 0.89 1.64 -7.34
N ALA A 84 0.34 0.43 -7.24
CA ALA A 84 0.99 -0.78 -7.74
C ALA A 84 1.15 -0.77 -9.25
N GLU A 85 0.11 -0.38 -9.98
CA GLU A 85 0.14 -0.25 -11.44
C GLU A 85 1.20 0.76 -11.91
N ILE A 86 1.34 1.90 -11.23
CA ILE A 86 2.38 2.90 -11.55
C ILE A 86 3.76 2.38 -11.17
N GLY A 87 3.91 1.88 -9.94
CA GLY A 87 5.18 1.41 -9.41
C GLY A 87 5.78 0.28 -10.24
N LEU A 88 4.95 -0.68 -10.67
CA LEU A 88 5.36 -1.79 -11.52
C LEU A 88 5.76 -1.36 -12.94
N LYS A 89 5.24 -0.24 -13.45
CA LYS A 89 5.67 0.31 -14.75
C LYS A 89 6.95 1.14 -14.65
N THR A 90 7.35 1.54 -13.44
CA THR A 90 8.43 2.51 -13.21
C THR A 90 9.55 1.90 -12.37
N VAL A 91 9.63 2.25 -11.09
CA VAL A 91 10.74 1.93 -10.17
C VAL A 91 10.79 0.43 -9.85
N TYR A 92 9.66 -0.26 -9.91
CA TYR A 92 9.51 -1.67 -9.55
C TYR A 92 9.32 -2.60 -10.75
N LYS A 93 9.67 -2.16 -11.97
CA LYS A 93 9.56 -2.96 -13.20
C LYS A 93 10.24 -4.33 -13.16
N PHE A 94 11.31 -4.46 -12.38
CA PHE A 94 12.01 -5.73 -12.22
C PHE A 94 11.15 -6.79 -11.51
N ILE A 95 10.07 -6.41 -10.82
CA ILE A 95 9.09 -7.35 -10.29
C ILE A 95 8.30 -8.00 -11.42
N LEU A 96 7.97 -7.26 -12.49
CA LEU A 96 7.28 -7.83 -13.66
C LEU A 96 8.14 -8.84 -14.43
N LEU A 97 9.47 -8.82 -14.24
CA LEU A 97 10.37 -9.85 -14.78
C LEU A 97 10.24 -11.19 -14.03
N VAL A 98 9.52 -11.22 -12.91
CA VAL A 98 9.26 -12.43 -12.14
C VAL A 98 8.03 -13.13 -12.72
N LEU A 99 8.23 -14.35 -13.24
CA LEU A 99 7.22 -15.07 -14.02
C LEU A 99 6.24 -15.92 -13.17
N SER A 100 6.39 -15.97 -11.85
CA SER A 100 5.50 -16.76 -10.99
C SER A 100 5.23 -16.14 -9.62
N ILE A 101 4.05 -16.43 -9.08
CA ILE A 101 3.63 -16.03 -7.73
C ILE A 101 4.61 -16.49 -6.65
N ASP A 102 5.15 -17.71 -6.74
CA ASP A 102 6.14 -18.21 -5.78
C ASP A 102 7.42 -17.37 -5.77
N ALA A 103 7.89 -16.97 -6.94
CA ALA A 103 9.09 -16.15 -7.04
C ALA A 103 8.85 -14.71 -6.55
N VAL A 104 7.63 -14.19 -6.69
CA VAL A 104 7.21 -12.91 -6.11
C VAL A 104 7.14 -13.00 -4.59
N LEU A 105 6.49 -14.04 -4.05
CA LEU A 105 6.36 -14.30 -2.61
C LEU A 105 7.73 -14.40 -1.93
N ARG A 106 8.69 -15.10 -2.55
CA ARG A 106 10.08 -15.15 -2.07
C ARG A 106 10.78 -13.79 -2.02
N LYS A 107 10.40 -12.85 -2.88
CA LYS A 107 10.98 -11.49 -2.94
C LYS A 107 10.23 -10.47 -2.08
N ALA A 108 9.06 -10.81 -1.55
CA ALA A 108 8.24 -9.87 -0.78
C ALA A 108 8.98 -9.20 0.40
N PRO A 109 9.81 -9.90 1.21
CA PRO A 109 10.59 -9.25 2.26
C PRO A 109 11.57 -8.19 1.76
N LEU A 110 12.28 -8.47 0.67
CA LEU A 110 13.14 -7.48 0.03
C LEU A 110 12.35 -6.30 -0.55
N MET A 111 11.16 -6.56 -1.09
CA MET A 111 10.31 -5.50 -1.62
C MET A 111 9.75 -4.60 -0.53
N TRP A 112 9.41 -5.17 0.62
CA TRP A 112 8.94 -4.43 1.78
C TRP A 112 9.92 -3.34 2.19
N THR A 113 11.22 -3.65 2.29
CA THR A 113 12.27 -2.68 2.67
C THR A 113 12.55 -1.62 1.59
N ARG A 114 12.05 -1.82 0.37
CA ARG A 114 12.08 -0.81 -0.70
C ARG A 114 10.90 0.15 -0.63
N VAL A 115 9.88 -0.15 0.14
CA VAL A 115 8.67 0.66 0.29
C VAL A 115 8.63 1.30 1.68
N TYR A 116 8.92 0.54 2.72
CA TYR A 116 8.93 0.95 4.12
C TYR A 116 10.34 0.81 4.72
N ASP A 117 10.66 1.64 5.71
CA ASP A 117 11.92 1.54 6.48
C ASP A 117 11.77 0.75 7.79
N GLY A 118 10.59 0.16 8.02
CA GLY A 118 10.27 -0.61 9.22
C GLY A 118 9.11 -1.58 9.01
N GLY A 119 8.81 -2.35 10.05
CA GLY A 119 7.94 -3.53 9.97
C GLY A 119 8.65 -4.76 9.42
N VAL A 120 8.19 -5.92 9.86
CA VAL A 120 8.74 -7.22 9.46
C VAL A 120 7.64 -8.02 8.78
N ILE A 121 7.89 -8.42 7.53
CA ILE A 121 6.99 -9.25 6.74
C ILE A 121 7.49 -10.71 6.75
N ASN A 122 6.59 -11.62 7.11
CA ASN A 122 6.80 -13.06 7.08
C ASN A 122 5.90 -13.66 6.02
N VAL A 123 6.45 -14.57 5.21
CA VAL A 123 5.74 -15.21 4.10
C VAL A 123 5.77 -16.72 4.28
N GLU A 124 4.58 -17.30 4.37
CA GLU A 124 4.37 -18.75 4.37
C GLU A 124 3.67 -19.10 3.07
N SER A 125 4.25 -19.97 2.25
CA SER A 125 3.69 -20.34 0.94
C SER A 125 3.59 -21.84 0.78
N GLY A 126 2.55 -22.29 0.08
CA GLY A 126 2.37 -23.67 -0.35
C GLY A 126 1.67 -23.72 -1.70
N VAL A 127 1.35 -24.93 -2.17
CA VAL A 127 0.69 -25.10 -3.47
C VAL A 127 -0.68 -24.42 -3.45
N GLY A 128 -0.88 -23.45 -4.34
CA GLY A 128 -2.15 -22.72 -4.51
C GLY A 128 -2.54 -21.81 -3.35
N LYS A 129 -1.65 -21.55 -2.39
CA LYS A 129 -1.95 -20.69 -1.24
C LYS A 129 -0.72 -20.03 -0.64
N ALA A 130 -0.92 -18.87 -0.02
CA ALA A 130 0.09 -18.22 0.78
C ALA A 130 -0.52 -17.41 1.91
N THR A 131 0.26 -17.12 2.92
CA THR A 131 -0.06 -16.21 4.01
C THR A 131 1.09 -15.23 4.16
N ILE A 132 0.76 -13.95 4.20
CA ILE A 132 1.69 -12.87 4.50
C ILE A 132 1.27 -12.26 5.82
N SER A 133 2.16 -12.25 6.81
CA SER A 133 1.96 -11.55 8.08
C SER A 133 2.93 -10.38 8.21
N VAL A 134 2.46 -9.25 8.71
CA VAL A 134 3.28 -8.08 9.01
C VAL A 134 3.22 -7.80 10.52
N THR A 135 4.41 -7.67 11.11
CA THR A 135 4.64 -7.38 12.53
C THR A 135 5.49 -6.13 12.69
N GLU A 136 5.56 -5.57 13.90
CA GLU A 136 6.36 -4.38 14.21
C GLU A 136 6.06 -3.17 13.31
N PHE A 137 4.82 -3.05 12.86
CA PHE A 137 4.39 -2.05 11.90
C PHE A 137 3.20 -1.25 12.44
N PRO A 138 3.16 0.09 12.27
CA PRO A 138 2.04 0.93 12.69
C PRO A 138 0.83 0.73 11.80
N SER A 139 0.09 -0.35 12.06
CA SER A 139 -1.11 -0.71 11.33
C SER A 139 -2.21 0.33 11.51
N HIS A 140 -2.90 0.60 10.40
CA HIS A 140 -3.99 1.55 10.32
C HIS A 140 -4.89 1.16 9.14
N PRO A 141 -6.23 1.35 9.17
CA PRO A 141 -7.10 0.93 8.07
C PRO A 141 -6.68 1.50 6.71
N ALA A 142 -6.17 2.73 6.68
CA ALA A 142 -5.64 3.38 5.47
C ALA A 142 -4.42 2.65 4.87
N VAL A 143 -3.38 2.34 5.64
CA VAL A 143 -2.20 1.63 5.11
C VAL A 143 -2.51 0.17 4.82
N CYS A 144 -3.31 -0.49 5.66
CA CYS A 144 -3.73 -1.87 5.42
C CYS A 144 -4.54 -2.01 4.13
N GLY A 145 -5.43 -1.05 3.85
CA GLY A 145 -6.16 -0.99 2.58
C GLY A 145 -5.21 -0.83 1.40
N ARG A 146 -4.25 0.10 1.47
CA ARG A 146 -3.25 0.32 0.41
C ARG A 146 -2.39 -0.92 0.15
N ILE A 147 -1.91 -1.59 1.20
CA ILE A 147 -1.16 -2.85 1.09
C ILE A 147 -2.02 -3.94 0.42
N THR A 148 -3.29 -4.05 0.81
CA THR A 148 -4.24 -5.01 0.22
C THR A 148 -4.36 -4.80 -1.29
N GLY A 149 -4.60 -3.56 -1.72
CA GLY A 149 -4.68 -3.24 -3.15
C GLY A 149 -3.38 -3.54 -3.90
N TRP A 150 -2.23 -3.29 -3.27
CA TRP A 150 -0.93 -3.62 -3.85
C TRP A 150 -0.76 -5.13 -4.06
N PHE A 151 -1.08 -5.93 -3.05
CA PHE A 151 -0.98 -7.39 -3.12
C PHE A 151 -1.87 -8.00 -4.19
N GLU A 152 -3.05 -7.44 -4.45
CA GLU A 152 -3.92 -7.91 -5.53
C GLU A 152 -3.31 -7.73 -6.90
N VAL A 153 -2.84 -6.51 -7.20
CA VAL A 153 -2.21 -6.22 -8.50
C VAL A 153 -0.99 -7.11 -8.69
N ILE A 154 -0.18 -7.28 -7.65
CA ILE A 154 1.01 -8.13 -7.72
C ILE A 154 0.65 -9.59 -8.01
N GLY A 155 -0.35 -10.15 -7.34
CA GLY A 155 -0.76 -11.53 -7.57
C GLY A 155 -1.40 -11.74 -8.96
N GLU A 156 -2.23 -10.79 -9.42
CA GLU A 156 -2.78 -10.77 -10.78
C GLU A 156 -1.65 -10.76 -11.83
N ARG A 157 -0.63 -9.91 -11.64
CA ARG A 157 0.51 -9.77 -12.55
C ARG A 157 1.46 -10.98 -12.49
N ALA A 158 1.52 -11.68 -11.36
CA ALA A 158 2.33 -12.88 -11.19
C ALA A 158 1.68 -14.16 -11.75
N GLY A 159 0.52 -14.04 -12.41
CA GLY A 159 -0.15 -15.14 -13.09
C GLY A 159 -1.05 -16.00 -12.19
N ALA A 160 -1.38 -15.53 -10.98
CA ALA A 160 -2.26 -16.26 -10.08
C ALA A 160 -3.70 -16.27 -10.61
N LYS A 161 -4.14 -17.42 -11.14
CA LYS A 161 -5.49 -17.60 -11.70
C LYS A 161 -6.51 -17.74 -10.58
N ASP A 162 -7.65 -17.07 -10.75
CA ASP A 162 -8.75 -17.06 -9.76
C ASP A 162 -8.27 -16.74 -8.34
N MET A 163 -7.33 -15.80 -8.24
CA MET A 163 -6.75 -15.43 -6.96
C MET A 163 -7.79 -14.77 -6.05
N ARG A 164 -7.86 -15.25 -4.82
CA ARG A 164 -8.58 -14.62 -3.72
C ARG A 164 -7.60 -14.12 -2.68
N LEU A 165 -7.79 -12.88 -2.26
CA LEU A 165 -7.07 -12.25 -1.16
C LEU A 165 -8.06 -11.91 -0.04
N VAL A 166 -7.71 -12.25 1.20
CA VAL A 166 -8.44 -11.87 2.41
C VAL A 166 -7.46 -11.26 3.41
N HIS A 167 -7.76 -10.09 3.94
CA HIS A 167 -7.06 -9.53 5.10
C HIS A 167 -7.73 -10.09 6.37
N ASP A 168 -7.32 -11.30 6.77
CA ASP A 168 -8.03 -12.12 7.75
C ASP A 168 -7.77 -11.71 9.22
N SER A 169 -6.69 -10.97 9.47
CA SER A 169 -6.41 -10.36 10.77
C SER A 169 -5.82 -8.96 10.55
N CYS A 170 -6.30 -7.96 11.30
CA CYS A 170 -5.84 -6.58 11.21
C CYS A 170 -5.46 -6.06 12.59
N ALA A 171 -4.21 -5.67 12.81
CA ALA A 171 -3.78 -5.12 14.09
C ALA A 171 -4.46 -3.78 14.43
N ALA A 172 -4.87 -3.01 13.43
CA ALA A 172 -5.66 -1.80 13.64
C ALA A 172 -7.11 -2.07 14.09
N GLU A 173 -7.55 -3.32 14.01
CA GLU A 173 -8.91 -3.77 14.38
C GLU A 173 -8.86 -4.75 15.56
N GLY A 174 -7.79 -4.72 16.36
CA GLY A 174 -7.62 -5.56 17.55
C GLY A 174 -7.00 -6.95 17.28
N GLY A 175 -6.62 -7.25 16.04
CA GLY A 175 -5.85 -8.45 15.71
C GLY A 175 -4.43 -8.40 16.30
N LYS A 176 -3.79 -9.57 16.48
CA LYS A 176 -2.41 -9.63 16.98
C LYS A 176 -1.39 -9.11 15.97
N VAL A 177 -1.67 -9.32 14.69
CA VAL A 177 -0.81 -8.94 13.55
C VAL A 177 -1.70 -8.60 12.36
N CYS A 178 -1.16 -7.89 11.37
CA CYS A 178 -1.82 -7.81 10.07
C CYS A 178 -1.48 -9.07 9.26
N ARG A 179 -2.50 -9.76 8.76
CA ARG A 179 -2.36 -10.99 8.00
C ARG A 179 -3.22 -10.98 6.76
N TRP A 180 -2.61 -11.36 5.65
CA TRP A 180 -3.24 -11.53 4.36
C TRP A 180 -3.11 -12.98 3.91
N SER A 181 -4.24 -13.61 3.67
CA SER A 181 -4.35 -14.97 3.17
C SER A 181 -4.69 -14.95 1.67
N PHE A 182 -3.92 -15.70 0.90
CA PHE A 182 -4.01 -15.81 -0.55
C PHE A 182 -4.35 -17.25 -0.93
N SER A 183 -5.22 -17.42 -1.93
CA SER A 183 -5.47 -18.71 -2.57
C SER A 183 -5.65 -18.52 -4.06
N TRP A 184 -5.13 -19.43 -4.89
CA TRP A 184 -5.26 -19.40 -6.35
C TRP A 184 -5.30 -20.81 -6.92
N LYS A 185 -5.75 -20.95 -8.17
CA LYS A 185 -5.67 -22.23 -8.89
C LYS A 185 -4.21 -22.53 -9.26
N PRO A 186 -3.68 -23.72 -8.92
CA PRO A 186 -2.34 -24.15 -9.32
C PRO A 186 -2.10 -24.06 -10.83
#